data_AF-A0A1H1YE73-F1
#
_entry.id   AF-A0A1H1YE73-F1
#
_cell.length_a   1.000
_cell.length_b   1.000
_cell.length_c   1.000
_cell.angle_alpha   90.00
_cell.angle_beta   90.00
_cell.angle_gamma   90.00
#
_symmetry.space_group_name_H-M   'P 1'
#
loop_
_entity.id
_entity.type
_entity.pdbx_description
1 polymer ?
#
loop_
_entity_poly.entity_id
_entity_poly.type
_entity_poly.pdbx_seq_one_letter_code
_entity_poly.pdbx_strand_id
1 'polypeptide(L)'
;MTGYAPGVTTLKAELDVDVPDEVILGACRPELAHRALTADPSVATLLPCNVVVRAAAPGRTVVEAVDPATMLGVTGRDDLAGVAGEARRRLTGALSQLTAVARRG
;
A
#
# COMPACT_ATOMS: atom_id res chain seq x y z
N MET A 1 -16.61 -0.94 7.10
CA MET A 1 -15.45 -1.82 7.35
C MET A 1 -14.20 -1.08 6.96
N THR A 2 -13.57 -0.39 7.91
CA THR A 2 -12.25 0.23 7.73
C THR A 2 -11.21 -0.87 7.76
N GLY A 3 -10.54 -1.10 6.62
CA GLY A 3 -9.49 -2.11 6.45
C GLY A 3 -8.16 -1.69 7.08
N TYR A 4 -8.10 -1.69 8.41
CA TYR A 4 -6.87 -1.52 9.18
C TYR A 4 -6.30 -2.90 9.52
N ALA A 5 -5.09 -3.21 9.05
CA ALA A 5 -4.38 -4.42 9.45
C ALA A 5 -3.51 -4.09 10.69
N PRO A 6 -3.77 -4.67 11.87
CA PRO A 6 -3.04 -4.39 13.11
C PRO A 6 -1.69 -5.13 13.18
N GLY A 7 -0.97 -5.26 12.06
CA GLY A 7 0.20 -6.15 11.93
C GLY A 7 1.24 -5.99 13.04
N VAL A 8 1.54 -4.74 13.42
CA VAL A 8 2.46 -4.42 14.53
C VAL A 8 1.96 -4.91 15.88
N THR A 9 0.67 -4.66 16.17
CA THR A 9 0.04 -5.09 17.43
C THR A 9 0.08 -6.60 17.57
N THR A 10 -0.13 -7.33 16.47
CA THR A 10 -0.03 -8.79 16.44
C THR A 10 1.39 -9.27 16.69
N LEU A 11 2.40 -8.69 16.04
CA LEU A 11 3.80 -9.12 16.23
C LEU A 11 4.28 -8.94 17.66
N LYS A 12 3.95 -7.80 18.30
CA LYS A 12 4.27 -7.60 19.72
C LYS A 12 3.52 -8.59 20.61
N ALA A 13 2.24 -8.84 20.36
CA ALA A 13 1.42 -9.73 21.18
C ALA A 13 1.86 -11.20 21.09
N GLU A 14 2.22 -11.68 19.90
CA GLU A 14 2.51 -13.10 19.66
C GLU A 14 3.98 -13.46 19.86
N LEU A 15 4.91 -12.53 19.60
CA LEU A 15 6.35 -12.80 19.59
C LEU A 15 7.14 -11.96 20.62
N ASP A 16 6.48 -11.07 21.36
CA ASP A 16 7.08 -10.11 22.31
C ASP A 16 8.19 -9.22 21.72
N VAL A 17 8.22 -9.05 20.40
CA VAL A 17 9.20 -8.20 19.71
C VAL A 17 8.75 -6.75 19.66
N ASP A 18 9.67 -5.82 19.90
CA ASP A 18 9.41 -4.40 19.72
C ASP A 18 9.52 -4.03 18.23
N VAL A 19 8.40 -3.63 17.67
CA VAL A 19 8.29 -3.17 16.27
C VAL A 19 7.99 -1.67 16.30
N PRO A 20 8.59 -0.86 15.42
CA PRO A 20 8.26 0.57 15.35
C PRO A 20 6.77 0.81 15.16
N ASP A 21 6.26 1.93 15.70
CA ASP A 21 4.88 2.35 15.46
C ASP A 21 4.62 2.51 13.97
N GLU A 22 3.85 1.59 13.41
CA GLU A 22 3.43 1.62 12.01
C GLU A 22 2.02 1.09 11.79
N VAL A 23 1.43 1.53 10.69
CA VAL A 23 0.10 1.19 10.23
C VAL A 23 0.18 0.72 8.79
N ILE A 24 -0.45 -0.42 8.49
CA ILE A 24 -0.59 -0.94 7.13
C ILE A 24 -2.03 -0.70 6.65
N LEU A 25 -2.15 0.08 5.59
CA LEU A 25 -3.41 0.46 4.94
C LEU A 25 -3.55 -0.26 3.60
N GLY A 26 -4.74 -0.76 3.31
CA GLY A 26 -5.10 -1.22 1.97
C GLY A 26 -5.70 -0.10 1.12
N ALA A 27 -4.98 0.38 0.11
CA ALA A 27 -5.52 1.31 -0.88
C ALA A 27 -6.05 0.53 -2.09
N CYS A 28 -7.33 0.71 -2.41
CA CYS A 28 -7.96 0.03 -3.54
C CYS A 28 -8.81 1.01 -4.34
N ARG A 29 -8.60 1.04 -5.66
CA ARG A 29 -9.50 1.69 -6.62
C ARG A 29 -10.36 0.60 -7.28
N PRO A 30 -11.66 0.51 -6.95
CA PRO A 30 -12.50 -0.61 -7.36
C PRO A 30 -12.51 -0.86 -8.87
N GLU A 31 -12.50 0.18 -9.70
CA GLU A 31 -12.54 0.02 -11.16
C GLU A 31 -11.21 -0.50 -11.74
N LEU A 32 -10.09 -0.28 -11.06
CA LEU A 32 -8.80 -0.88 -11.44
C LEU A 32 -8.72 -2.32 -10.98
N ALA A 33 -9.08 -2.59 -9.72
CA ALA A 33 -9.08 -3.93 -9.16
C ALA A 33 -10.00 -4.86 -9.94
N HIS A 34 -11.23 -4.42 -10.26
CA HIS A 34 -12.17 -5.20 -11.06
C HIS A 34 -11.60 -5.56 -12.44
N ARG A 35 -10.96 -4.60 -13.14
CA ARG A 35 -10.34 -4.87 -14.44
C ARG A 35 -9.19 -5.87 -14.34
N ALA A 36 -8.34 -5.75 -13.32
CA ALA A 36 -7.25 -6.70 -13.11
C ALA A 36 -7.78 -8.11 -12.80
N LEU A 37 -8.74 -8.22 -11.89
CA LEU A 37 -9.38 -9.49 -11.50
C LEU A 37 -10.12 -10.16 -12.65
N THR A 38 -10.70 -9.36 -13.56
CA THR A 38 -11.36 -9.88 -14.76
C THR A 38 -10.35 -10.50 -15.74
N ALA A 39 -9.17 -9.89 -15.88
CA ALA A 39 -8.12 -10.37 -16.77
C ALA A 39 -7.34 -11.55 -16.19
N ASP A 40 -7.14 -11.56 -14.86
CA ASP A 40 -6.55 -12.66 -14.10
C ASP A 40 -7.05 -12.64 -12.63
N PRO A 41 -7.90 -13.59 -12.23
CA PRO A 41 -8.34 -13.71 -10.84
C PRO A 41 -7.20 -13.91 -9.84
N SER A 42 -6.07 -14.50 -10.26
CA SER A 42 -4.90 -14.75 -9.40
C SER A 42 -4.25 -13.45 -8.89
N VAL A 43 -4.50 -12.33 -9.58
CA VAL A 43 -4.08 -10.99 -9.14
C VAL A 43 -4.67 -10.61 -7.78
N ALA A 44 -5.73 -11.26 -7.31
CA ALA A 44 -6.26 -11.05 -5.96
C ALA A 44 -5.18 -11.18 -4.87
N THR A 45 -4.17 -12.03 -5.08
CA THR A 45 -3.03 -12.21 -4.16
C THR A 45 -2.11 -11.00 -4.06
N LEU A 46 -2.21 -10.08 -5.02
CA LEU A 46 -1.43 -8.85 -5.16
C LEU A 46 -2.26 -7.60 -4.81
N LEU A 47 -3.49 -7.78 -4.33
CA LEU A 47 -4.40 -6.71 -3.92
C LEU A 47 -4.63 -6.75 -2.40
N PRO A 48 -4.91 -5.61 -1.76
CA PRO A 48 -4.93 -4.25 -2.30
C PRO A 48 -3.50 -3.66 -2.47
N CYS A 49 -3.40 -2.44 -3.01
CA CYS A 49 -2.12 -1.73 -2.98
C CYS A 49 -1.82 -1.32 -1.53
N ASN A 50 -0.89 -2.03 -0.88
CA ASN A 50 -0.51 -1.76 0.49
C ASN A 50 0.24 -0.42 0.61
N VAL A 51 -0.11 0.36 1.63
CA VAL A 51 0.53 1.62 2.03
C VAL A 51 0.92 1.52 3.50
N VAL A 52 2.18 1.77 3.83
CA VAL A 52 2.71 1.75 5.18
C VAL A 52 2.92 3.19 5.65
N VAL A 53 2.45 3.48 6.86
CA VAL A 53 2.68 4.76 7.56
C VAL A 53 3.41 4.44 8.85
N ARG A 54 4.66 4.90 8.99
CA ARG A 54 5.50 4.56 10.14
C ARG A 54 6.26 5.74 10.72
N ALA A 55 6.55 5.68 12.01
CA ALA A 55 7.49 6.59 12.64
C ALA A 55 8.92 6.32 12.13
N ALA A 56 9.69 7.38 11.87
CA ALA A 56 11.09 7.27 11.43
C ALA A 56 12.08 7.98 12.37
N ALA A 57 11.73 9.17 12.84
CA ALA A 57 12.47 9.95 13.83
C ALA A 57 11.47 10.85 14.59
N PRO A 58 11.85 11.48 15.71
CA PRO A 58 10.95 12.40 16.42
C PRO A 58 10.37 13.46 15.46
N GLY A 59 9.03 13.51 15.38
CA GLY A 59 8.32 14.42 14.50
C GLY A 59 8.38 14.09 13.00
N ARG A 60 8.93 12.94 12.59
CA ARG A 60 8.98 12.48 11.20
C ARG A 60 8.20 11.18 11.00
N THR A 61 7.29 11.24 10.04
CA THR A 61 6.55 10.08 9.53
C THR A 61 7.00 9.78 8.12
N VAL A 62 7.20 8.50 7.83
CA VAL A 62 7.45 7.99 6.49
C VAL A 62 6.18 7.32 5.99
N VAL A 63 5.81 7.62 4.75
CA VAL A 63 4.68 7.00 4.06
C VAL A 63 5.19 6.34 2.79
N GLU A 64 5.02 5.04 2.69
CA GLU A 64 5.53 4.21 1.60
C GLU A 64 4.36 3.44 0.99
N ALA A 65 4.30 3.35 -0.34
CA ALA A 65 3.30 2.55 -1.03
C ALA A 65 4.00 1.53 -1.92
N VAL A 66 3.38 0.36 -2.05
CA VAL A 66 3.83 -0.63 -3.01
C VAL A 66 3.73 -0.09 -4.45
N ASP A 67 4.65 -0.47 -5.34
CA ASP A 67 4.58 -0.13 -6.76
C ASP A 67 3.69 -1.15 -7.50
N PRO A 68 2.49 -0.77 -7.99
CA PRO A 68 1.61 -1.68 -8.70
C PRO A 68 2.22 -2.23 -9.99
N ALA A 69 3.13 -1.49 -10.63
CA ALA A 69 3.82 -1.96 -11.83
C ALA A 69 4.75 -3.14 -11.52
N THR A 70 5.53 -3.02 -10.45
CA THR A 70 6.39 -4.11 -9.97
C THR A 70 5.57 -5.31 -9.51
N MET A 71 4.49 -5.07 -8.76
CA MET A 71 3.61 -6.15 -8.31
C MET A 71 2.98 -6.90 -9.46
N LEU A 72 2.30 -6.21 -10.39
CA LEU A 72 1.63 -6.90 -11.49
C LEU A 72 2.64 -7.44 -12.52
N GLY A 73 3.86 -6.92 -12.57
CA GLY A 73 4.95 -7.47 -13.39
C GLY A 73 5.29 -8.93 -13.07
N VAL A 74 5.08 -9.38 -11.82
CA VAL A 74 5.32 -10.79 -11.43
C VAL A 74 4.39 -11.78 -12.13
N THR A 75 3.26 -11.30 -12.67
CA THR A 75 2.29 -12.13 -13.39
C THR A 75 2.75 -12.45 -14.82
N GLY A 76 3.71 -11.70 -15.38
CA GLY A 76 4.12 -11.81 -16.78
C GLY A 76 3.05 -11.41 -17.80
N ARG A 77 1.98 -10.73 -17.36
CA ARG A 77 0.82 -10.36 -18.19
C ARG A 77 0.93 -8.92 -18.70
N ASP A 78 1.35 -8.76 -19.95
CA ASP A 78 1.50 -7.43 -20.58
C ASP A 78 0.16 -6.68 -20.70
N ASP A 79 -0.96 -7.39 -20.81
CA ASP A 79 -2.30 -6.80 -20.87
C ASP A 79 -2.71 -6.10 -19.55
N LEU A 80 -2.03 -6.40 -18.44
CA LEU A 80 -2.21 -5.71 -17.16
C LEU A 80 -1.38 -4.43 -17.03
N ALA A 81 -0.42 -4.16 -17.93
CA ALA A 81 0.49 -3.02 -17.82
C ALA A 81 -0.25 -1.66 -17.75
N GLY A 82 -1.35 -1.52 -18.50
CA GLY A 82 -2.19 -0.32 -18.47
C GLY A 82 -2.88 -0.10 -17.12
N VAL A 83 -3.36 -1.17 -16.48
CA VAL A 83 -3.96 -1.10 -15.13
C VAL A 83 -2.90 -0.75 -14.10
N ALA A 84 -1.74 -1.40 -14.18
CA ALA A 84 -0.61 -1.17 -13.29
C ALA A 84 -0.09 0.28 -13.37
N GLY A 85 0.08 0.80 -14.58
CA GLY A 85 0.53 2.17 -14.81
C GLY A 85 -0.44 3.22 -14.29
N GLU A 86 -1.75 3.01 -14.44
CA GLU A 86 -2.76 3.93 -13.88
C GLU A 86 -2.81 3.88 -12.35
N ALA A 87 -2.71 2.69 -11.76
CA ALA A 87 -2.63 2.54 -10.31
C ALA A 87 -1.40 3.25 -9.75
N ARG A 88 -0.23 3.06 -10.38
CA ARG A 88 1.03 3.71 -10.00
C ARG A 88 0.89 5.23 -10.04
N ARG A 89 0.41 5.81 -11.16
CA ARG A 89 0.24 7.26 -11.30
C ARG A 89 -0.61 7.86 -10.18
N ARG A 90 -1.70 7.19 -9.81
CA ARG A 90 -2.60 7.65 -8.74
C ARG A 90 -1.94 7.60 -7.37
N LEU A 91 -1.28 6.49 -7.04
CA LEU A 91 -0.56 6.35 -5.77
C LEU A 91 0.57 7.38 -5.66
N THR A 92 1.40 7.53 -6.70
CA THR A 92 2.46 8.55 -6.71
C THR A 92 1.90 9.96 -6.63
N GLY A 93 0.76 10.22 -7.28
CA GLY A 93 0.04 11.48 -7.17
C GLY A 93 -0.38 11.76 -5.73
N ALA A 94 -1.00 10.79 -5.05
CA ALA A 94 -1.38 10.92 -3.64
C ALA A 94 -0.16 11.14 -2.73
N LEU A 95 0.92 10.37 -2.92
CA LEU A 95 2.15 10.52 -2.14
C LEU A 95 2.78 11.90 -2.35
N SER A 96 2.74 12.45 -3.56
CA SER A 96 3.29 13.79 -3.85
C SER A 96 2.56 14.93 -3.14
N GLN A 97 1.31 14.72 -2.70
CA GLN A 97 0.56 15.70 -1.92
C GLN A 97 0.94 15.70 -0.44
N LEU A 98 1.67 14.67 0.02
CA LEU A 98 2.18 14.62 1.39
C LEU A 98 3.33 15.62 1.50
N THR A 99 3.04 16.77 2.10
CA THR A 99 4.07 17.72 2.52
C THR A 99 4.78 17.19 3.76
N ALA A 100 6.01 17.64 4.01
CA ALA A 100 6.66 17.49 5.31
C ALA A 100 5.89 18.31 6.36
N VAL A 101 4.73 17.83 6.80
CA VAL A 101 3.91 18.48 7.81
C VAL A 101 4.59 18.29 9.15
N ALA A 102 5.30 19.32 9.62
CA ALA A 102 5.64 19.45 11.02
C ALA A 102 4.34 19.41 11.83
N ARG A 103 4.27 18.47 12.79
CA ARG A 103 3.12 18.33 13.70
C ARG A 103 2.73 19.71 14.25
N ARG A 104 1.48 20.14 14.05
CA ARG A 104 0.89 21.13 14.96
C ARG A 104 0.67 20.41 16.29
N GLY A 105 1.23 21.01 17.34
CA GLY A 105 1.24 20.48 18.72
C GLY A 105 -0.14 20.27 19.31
#